data_AF-A0A6B0XZX9-F1
#
_entry.id   AF-A0A6B0XZX9-F1
#
_cell.length_a   1.000
_cell.length_b   1.000
_cell.length_c   1.000
_cell.angle_alpha   90.00
_cell.angle_beta   90.00
_cell.angle_gamma   90.00
#
_symmetry.space_group_name_H-M   'P 1'
#
loop_
_entity.id
_entity.type
_entity.pdbx_description
1 polymer ?
#
loop_
_entity_poly.entity_id
_entity_poly.type
_entity_poly.pdbx_seq_one_letter_code
_entity_poly.pdbx_strand_id
1 'polypeptide(L)' 'MNMVRARWIETKLAFAFLTRLPCGPAPGRQIAIGSAAWAFPLVGIVVGLVSGSVYLVATLALPALPSAILAMI' A
#
# COMPACT_ATOMS: atom_id res chain seq x y z
N MET A 1 -7.78 -4.78 24.20
CA MET A 1 -7.74 -4.17 22.84
C MET A 1 -8.91 -4.74 22.06
N ASN A 2 -9.80 -3.89 21.54
CA ASN A 2 -10.84 -4.39 20.61
C ASN A 2 -10.15 -4.91 19.35
N MET A 3 -10.57 -6.08 18.84
CA MET A 3 -9.98 -6.73 17.66
C MET A 3 -9.87 -5.78 16.47
N VAL A 4 -10.85 -4.90 16.28
CA VAL A 4 -10.88 -3.88 15.22
C VAL A 4 -9.66 -2.95 15.27
N ARG A 5 -9.25 -2.52 16.47
CA ARG A 5 -8.08 -1.63 16.61
C ARG A 5 -6.77 -2.36 16.27
N ALA A 6 -6.66 -3.64 16.62
CA ALA A 6 -5.49 -4.45 16.30
C ALA A 6 -5.36 -4.62 14.78
N ARG A 7 -6.45 -5.03 14.11
CA ARG A 7 -6.49 -5.18 12.64
C ARG A 7 -6.15 -3.87 11.93
N TRP A 8 -6.68 -2.73 12.41
CA TRP A 8 -6.37 -1.41 11.83
C TRP A 8 -4.88 -1.05 11.92
N ILE A 9 -4.22 -1.37 13.03
CA ILE A 9 -2.79 -1.11 13.20
C ILE A 9 -1.96 -2.04 12.30
N GLU A 10 -2.34 -3.32 12.17
CA GLU A 10 -1.69 -4.26 11.24
C GLU A 10 -1.83 -3.80 9.78
N THR A 11 -2.98 -3.27 9.38
CA THR A 11 -3.17 -2.68 8.04
C THR A 11 -2.28 -1.46 7.84
N LYS A 12 -2.17 -0.56 8.82
CA LYS A 12 -1.24 0.58 8.76
C LYS A 12 0.21 0.13 8.66
N LEU A 13 0.59 -0.91 9.39
CA LEU A 13 1.93 -1.49 9.34
C LEU A 13 2.21 -2.09 7.96
N ALA A 14 1.25 -2.79 7.36
CA ALA A 14 1.35 -3.31 6.00
C ALA A 14 1.51 -2.19 4.96
N PHE A 15 0.72 -1.12 5.05
CA PHE A 15 0.85 0.05 4.19
C PHE A 15 2.23 0.70 4.36
N ALA A 16 2.66 1.00 5.58
CA ALA A 16 3.96 1.61 5.83
C ALA A 16 5.12 0.74 5.34
N PHE A 17 5.03 -0.58 5.55
CA PHE A 17 6.06 -1.51 5.13
C PHE A 17 6.18 -1.58 3.60
N LEU A 18 5.05 -1.73 2.89
CA LEU A 18 5.01 -1.93 1.44
C LEU A 18 5.17 -0.64 0.63
N THR A 19 4.65 0.49 1.12
CA THR A 19 4.66 1.77 0.38
C THR A 19 5.70 2.78 0.89
N ARG A 20 6.39 2.48 2.00
CA ARG A 20 7.26 3.41 2.72
C ARG A 20 6.57 4.71 3.19
N LEU A 21 5.25 4.80 3.12
CA LEU A 21 4.50 5.96 3.59
C LEU A 21 4.51 6.03 5.13
N PRO A 22 4.66 7.23 5.73
CA PRO A 22 4.60 7.39 7.18
C PRO A 22 3.15 7.25 7.67
N CYS A 23 2.71 6.04 8.00
CA CYS A 23 1.34 5.77 8.47
C CYS A 23 1.07 6.07 9.97
N GLY A 24 1.97 6.83 10.61
CA GLY A 24 1.90 7.23 12.02
C GLY A 24 2.40 6.17 13.02
N PRO A 25 2.73 6.57 14.26
CA PRO A 25 3.28 5.65 15.26
C PRO A 25 2.23 4.63 15.73
N ALA A 26 2.63 3.36 15.78
CA ALA A 26 1.86 2.34 16.49
C ALA A 26 2.00 2.60 18.01
N PRO A 27 0.90 2.80 18.75
CA PRO A 27 1.00 3.16 20.16
C PRO A 27 1.64 2.03 20.99
N GLY A 28 2.81 2.32 21.57
CA GLY A 28 3.38 1.64 22.75
C GLY A 28 3.74 0.16 22.65
N ARG A 29 3.59 -0.49 21.49
CA ARG A 29 3.86 -1.93 21.33
C ARG A 29 4.63 -2.21 20.05
N GLN A 30 5.77 -2.90 20.17
CA GLN A 30 6.41 -3.53 19.03
C GLN A 30 5.46 -4.60 18.48
N ILE A 31 4.87 -4.32 17.32
CA ILE A 31 4.03 -5.26 16.60
C ILE A 31 4.93 -5.98 15.59
N ALA A 32 4.99 -7.31 15.68
CA ALA A 32 5.76 -8.11 14.75
C ALA A 32 5.17 -7.95 13.33
N ILE A 33 6.03 -7.68 12.34
CA ILE A 33 5.63 -7.52 10.93
C ILE A 33 4.85 -8.74 10.43
N GLY A 34 5.18 -9.94 10.91
CA GLY A 34 4.47 -11.17 10.57
C GLY A 34 2.97 -11.16 10.92
N SER A 35 2.54 -10.39 11.93
CA SER A 35 1.12 -10.25 12.27
C SER A 35 0.33 -9.45 11.23
N ALA A 36 1.00 -8.64 10.41
CA ALA A 36 0.41 -7.86 9.32
C ALA A 36 0.44 -8.57 7.96
N ALA A 37 1.03 -9.77 7.87
CA ALA A 37 1.23 -10.47 6.59
C ALA A 37 -0.08 -10.74 5.83
N TRP A 38 -1.18 -10.95 6.53
CA TRP A 38 -2.50 -11.11 5.91
C TRP A 38 -2.99 -9.85 5.17
N ALA A 39 -2.52 -8.67 5.57
CA ALA A 39 -2.90 -7.40 4.95
C ALA A 39 -2.02 -7.06 3.73
N PHE A 40 -0.87 -7.73 3.53
CA PHE A 40 0.01 -7.48 2.39
C PHE A 40 -0.66 -7.66 1.02
N PRO A 41 -1.40 -8.75 0.73
CA PRO A 41 -2.07 -8.88 -0.56
C PRO A 41 -3.13 -7.79 -0.77
N LEU A 42 -3.84 -7.35 0.28
CA LEU A 42 -4.83 -6.28 0.18
C LEU A 42 -4.17 -4.94 -0.18
N VAL A 43 -3.06 -4.60 0.49
CA VAL A 43 -2.29 -3.39 0.18
C VAL A 43 -1.73 -3.47 -1.23
N GLY A 44 -1.20 -4.63 -1.64
CA GLY A 44 -0.71 -4.86 -3.00
C GLY A 44 -1.79 -4.67 -4.07
N ILE A 45 -3.01 -5.14 -3.83
CA ILE A 45 -4.16 -4.90 -4.73
C ILE A 45 -4.45 -3.41 -4.83
N VAL A 46 -4.50 -2.69 -3.71
CA VAL A 46 -4.75 -1.23 -3.73
C VAL A 46 -3.68 -0.49 -4.52
N VAL A 47 -2.40 -0.76 -4.25
CA VAL A 47 -1.27 -0.13 -4.94
C VAL A 47 -1.29 -0.48 -6.43
N GLY A 48 -1.49 -1.76 -6.77
CA GLY A 48 -1.57 -2.23 -8.15
C GLY A 48 -2.75 -1.63 -8.93
N LEU A 49 -3.90 -1.46 -8.30
CA LEU A 49 -5.06 -0.79 -8.90
C LEU A 49 -4.79 0.70 -9.15
N VAL A 50 -4.16 1.38 -8.20
CA VAL A 50 -3.79 2.80 -8.37
C VAL A 50 -2.79 2.96 -9.51
N SER A 51 -1.65 2.27 -9.46
CA SER A 51 -0.62 2.34 -10.51
C SER A 51 -1.16 1.87 -11.87
N GLY A 52 -1.93 0.79 -11.91
CA GLY A 52 -2.53 0.27 -13.14
C GLY A 52 -3.54 1.24 -13.75
N SER A 53 -4.32 1.94 -12.93
CA SER A 53 -5.26 2.97 -13.40
C SER A 53 -4.52 4.18 -13.96
N VAL A 54 -3.43 4.61 -13.31
CA VAL A 54 -2.56 5.69 -13.82
C VAL A 54 -1.97 5.30 -15.16
N TYR A 55 -1.45 4.08 -15.28
CA TYR A 55 -0.92 3.56 -16.55
C TYR A 55 -2.01 3.56 -17.64
N LEU A 56 -3.18 3.00 -17.37
CA LEU A 56 -4.28 2.90 -18.34
C LEU A 56 -4.68 4.28 -18.87
N VAL A 57 -4.85 5.25 -17.97
CA VAL A 57 -5.20 6.63 -18.36
C VAL A 57 -4.06 7.30 -19.12
N ALA A 58 -2.80 7.12 -18.70
CA ALA A 58 -1.64 7.70 -19.38
C ALA A 58 -1.47 7.17 -20.81
N THR A 59 -1.76 5.88 -21.05
CA THR A 59 -1.67 5.28 -22.39
C THR A 59 -2.66 5.87 -23.42
N LEU A 60 -3.67 6.62 -22.97
CA LEU A 60 -4.58 7.34 -23.86
C LEU A 60 -3.92 8.56 -24.52
N ALA A 61 -2.86 9.11 -23.92
CA ALA A 61 -2.19 10.32 -24.37
C ALA A 61 -0.69 10.13 -24.68
N LEU A 62 -0.07 9.11 -24.10
CA LEU A 62 1.38 8.91 -24.08
C LEU A 62 1.76 7.52 -24.59
N PRO A 63 2.94 7.34 -25.21
CA PRO A 63 3.49 6.02 -25.49
C PRO A 63 3.68 5.17 -24.21
N ALA A 64 3.86 3.86 -24.38
CA ALA A 64 3.92 2.91 -23.26
C ALA A 64 5.03 3.24 -22.24
N LEU A 65 6.21 3.66 -22.70
CA LEU A 65 7.35 3.96 -21.83
C LEU A 65 7.09 5.12 -20.84
N PRO A 66 6.72 6.35 -21.28
CA PRO A 66 6.39 7.43 -20.35
C PRO A 66 5.16 7.12 -19.48
N SER A 67 4.19 6.37 -19.99
CA SER A 67 3.03 5.92 -19.20
C SER A 67 3.45 5.01 -18.03
N ALA A 68 4.40 4.10 -18.27
CA ALA A 68 4.93 3.21 -17.24
C ALA A 68 5.74 3.98 -16.18
N ILE A 69 6.51 4.99 -16.58
CA ILE A 69 7.24 5.85 -15.66
C ILE A 69 6.27 6.58 -14.72
N LEU A 70 5.20 7.18 -15.27
CA LEU A 70 4.18 7.87 -14.47
C LEU A 70 3.46 6.93 -13.48
N ALA A 71 3.26 5.67 -13.83
CA ALA A 71 2.61 4.70 -12.96
C ALA A 71 3.46 4.25 -11.76
N MET A 72 4.77 4.53 -11.77
CA MET A 72 5.72 4.12 -10.73
C MET A 72 6.12 5.23 -9.75
N ILE A 73 5.70 6.47 -9.99
CA ILE A 73 6.02 7.65 -9.17
C ILE A 73 4.81 8.01 -8.31
#